data_AF-A0A1X1FGH2-F1
#
_entry.id   AF-A0A1X1FGH2-F1
#
_cell.length_a   1.000
_cell.length_b   1.000
_cell.length_c   1.000
_cell.angle_alpha   90.00
_cell.angle_beta   90.00
_cell.angle_gamma   90.00
#
_symmetry.space_group_name_H-M   'P 1'
#
loop_
_entity.id
_entity.type
_entity.pdbx_description
1 polymer ?
#
loop_
_entity_poly.entity_id
_entity_poly.type
_entity_poly.pdbx_seq_one_letter_code
_entity_poly.pdbx_strand_id
1 'polypeptide(L)' 'MTMHQLRDRMIHYLIFTVPIVGLILTILELCYFMWWHGDHSTGALIYSFIPVAMGLLLSIPGWFWKNEAEKHDKTKK' A
#
# COMPACT_ATOMS: atom_id res chain seq x y z
N MET A 1 -21.71 -13.13 -7.37
CA MET A 1 -20.92 -12.14 -6.63
C MET A 1 -21.63 -10.80 -6.77
N THR A 2 -22.06 -10.18 -5.67
CA THR A 2 -22.82 -8.93 -5.73
C THR A 2 -21.88 -7.73 -5.89
N MET A 3 -22.35 -6.61 -6.44
CA MET A 3 -21.52 -5.40 -6.63
C MET A 3 -20.92 -4.89 -5.31
N HIS A 4 -21.61 -5.08 -4.18
CA HIS A 4 -21.09 -4.75 -2.84
C HIS A 4 -19.88 -5.61 -2.44
N GLN A 5 -19.90 -6.92 -2.72
CA GLN A 5 -18.78 -7.81 -2.42
C GLN A 5 -17.55 -7.51 -3.27
N LEU A 6 -17.74 -7.05 -4.50
CA LEU A 6 -16.66 -6.70 -5.41
C LEU A 6 -15.98 -5.38 -4.97
N ARG A 7 -16.79 -4.39 -4.58
CA ARG A 7 -16.34 -3.13 -3.99
C ARG A 7 -15.53 -3.37 -2.70
N ASP A 8 -16.05 -4.17 -1.77
CA ASP A 8 -15.36 -4.44 -0.50
C ASP A 8 -14.00 -5.13 -0.72
N ARG A 9 -13.93 -6.07 -1.68
CA ARG A 9 -12.65 -6.69 -2.04
C ARG A 9 -11.68 -5.68 -2.64
N MET A 10 -12.12 -4.83 -3.56
CA MET A 10 -11.27 -3.79 -4.15
C MET A 10 -10.71 -2.82 -3.10
N ILE A 11 -11.56 -2.36 -2.18
CA ILE A 11 -11.14 -1.49 -1.07
C ILE A 11 -10.14 -2.23 -0.16
N HIS A 12 -10.37 -3.50 0.12
CA HIS A 12 -9.45 -4.32 0.91
C HIS A 12 -8.08 -4.49 0.23
N TYR A 13 -8.06 -4.75 -1.08
CA TYR A 13 -6.82 -4.81 -1.85
C TYR A 13 -6.05 -3.48 -1.81
N LEU A 14 -6.76 -2.35 -1.93
CA LEU A 14 -6.14 -1.02 -1.88
C LEU A 14 -5.56 -0.70 -0.49
N ILE A 15 -6.26 -1.07 0.58
CA ILE A 15 -5.84 -0.77 1.96
C ILE A 15 -4.70 -1.66 2.41
N PHE A 16 -4.72 -2.95 2.08
CA PHE A 16 -3.77 -3.93 2.63
C PHE A 16 -2.72 -4.39 1.62
N THR A 17 -3.14 -4.77 0.43
CA THR A 17 -2.21 -5.38 -0.54
C THR A 17 -1.22 -4.36 -1.08
N VAL A 18 -1.66 -3.13 -1.36
CA VAL A 18 -0.77 -2.06 -1.85
C VAL A 18 0.36 -1.73 -0.88
N PRO A 19 0.12 -1.45 0.43
CA PRO A 19 1.21 -1.20 1.37
C PRO A 19 2.07 -2.44 1.65
N ILE A 20 1.50 -3.65 1.64
CA ILE A 20 2.28 -4.89 1.78
C ILE A 20 3.27 -5.04 0.61
N VAL A 21 2.80 -4.82 -0.63
CA VAL A 21 3.67 -4.87 -1.81
C VAL A 21 4.75 -3.78 -1.74
N GLY A 22 4.39 -2.56 -1.34
CA GLY A 22 5.36 -1.49 -1.11
C GLY A 22 6.45 -1.90 -0.10
N LEU A 23 6.06 -2.55 0.99
CA LEU A 23 6.98 -3.07 2.01
C LEU A 23 7.90 -4.17 1.47
N ILE A 24 7.37 -5.11 0.69
CA ILE A 24 8.17 -6.16 0.06
C ILE A 24 9.20 -5.55 -0.90
N LEU A 25 8.81 -4.57 -1.72
CA LEU A 25 9.72 -3.90 -2.65
C LEU A 25 10.85 -3.17 -1.92
N THR A 26 10.53 -2.42 -0.86
CA THR A 26 11.54 -1.76 -0.02
C THR A 26 12.52 -2.75 0.61
N ILE A 27 12.05 -3.90 1.11
CA ILE A 27 12.93 -4.95 1.64
C ILE A 27 13.83 -5.50 0.53
N LEU A 28 13.29 -5.76 -0.65
CA LEU A 28 14.04 -6.30 -1.77
C LEU A 28 15.12 -5.32 -2.25
N GLU A 29 14.80 -4.02 -2.31
CA GLU A 29 15.75 -2.95 -2.61
C GLU A 29 16.85 -2.86 -1.56
N LEU A 30 16.52 -2.95 -0.27
CA LEU A 30 17.52 -2.97 0.81
C LEU A 30 18.42 -4.20 0.73
N CYS A 31 17.87 -5.38 0.46
CA CYS A 31 18.66 -6.60 0.24
C CYS A 31 19.59 -6.47 -0.97
N TYR A 32 19.11 -5.89 -2.07
CA TYR A 32 19.92 -5.60 -3.25
C TYR A 32 21.05 -4.62 -2.93
N PHE A 33 20.74 -3.55 -2.19
CA PHE A 33 21.69 -2.54 -1.76
C PHE A 33 22.78 -3.11 -0.85
N MET A 34 22.43 -4.04 0.04
CA MET A 34 23.40 -4.73 0.90
C MET A 34 24.24 -5.75 0.12
N TRP A 35 23.66 -6.42 -0.88
CA TRP A 35 24.34 -7.42 -1.69
C TRP A 35 25.35 -6.80 -2.66
N TRP A 36 25.02 -5.63 -3.21
CA TRP A 36 25.89 -4.93 -4.16
C TRP A 36 26.94 -4.12 -3.39
N HIS A 37 28.19 -4.58 -3.39
CA HIS A 37 29.32 -3.98 -2.67
C HIS A 37 29.92 -2.78 -3.45
N GLY A 38 29.10 -2.01 -4.16
CA GLY A 38 29.51 -0.83 -4.92
C GLY A 38 29.27 0.45 -4.12
N ASP A 39 29.99 1.54 -4.44
CA ASP A 39 29.82 2.86 -3.83
C ASP A 39 28.37 3.34 -3.91
N HIS A 40 27.58 3.01 -2.90
CA HIS A 40 26.20 3.43 -2.84
C HIS A 40 26.08 4.71 -2.03
N SER A 41 25.69 5.78 -2.72
CA SER A 41 25.37 7.05 -2.10
C SER A 41 24.26 6.87 -1.06
N THR A 42 24.40 7.52 0.09
CA THR A 42 23.37 7.60 1.15
C THR A 42 21.99 8.03 0.60
N GLY A 43 21.97 8.76 -0.52
CA GLY A 43 20.74 9.12 -1.22
C GLY A 43 19.96 7.91 -1.74
N ALA A 44 20.63 6.90 -2.30
CA ALA A 44 19.98 5.70 -2.83
C ALA A 44 19.31 4.85 -1.72
N LEU A 45 19.81 4.94 -0.49
CA LEU A 45 19.22 4.34 0.71
C LEU A 45 17.93 5.08 1.14
N ILE A 46 17.83 6.40 0.89
CA ILE A 46 16.61 7.16 1.14
C ILE A 46 15.55 6.83 0.08
N TYR A 47 15.95 6.66 -1.18
CA TYR A 47 15.05 6.26 -2.26
C TYR A 47 14.38 4.91 -2.01
N SER A 48 15.04 3.96 -1.34
CA SER A 48 14.43 2.66 -1.05
C SER A 48 13.23 2.70 -0.10
N PHE A 49 13.02 3.80 0.62
CA PHE A 49 11.84 3.97 1.47
C PHE A 49 10.61 4.50 0.71
N ILE A 50 10.77 4.96 -0.52
CA ILE A 50 9.68 5.52 -1.33
C ILE A 50 8.57 4.49 -1.61
N PRO A 51 8.85 3.23 -1.96
CA PRO A 51 7.79 2.23 -2.19
C PRO A 51 6.87 2.04 -0.97
N VAL A 52 7.43 2.00 0.24
CA VAL A 52 6.66 1.95 1.49
C VAL A 52 5.85 3.22 1.71
N ALA A 53 6.48 4.40 1.58
CA ALA A 53 5.80 5.67 1.79
C ALA A 53 4.63 5.87 0.80
N MET A 54 4.84 5.50 -0.47
CA MET A 54 3.83 5.56 -1.51
C MET A 54 2.71 4.54 -1.26
N GLY A 55 3.07 3.30 -0.86
CA GLY A 55 2.09 2.28 -0.51
C GLY A 55 1.18 2.67 0.66
N LEU A 56 1.73 3.37 1.66
CA LEU A 56 0.96 3.93 2.78
C LEU A 56 0.09 5.11 2.34
N LEU A 57 0.61 6.04 1.52
CA LEU A 57 -0.18 7.16 1.01
C LEU A 57 -1.38 6.69 0.19
N LEU A 58 -1.20 5.64 -0.62
CA LEU A 58 -2.25 5.06 -1.45
C LEU A 58 -3.31 4.28 -0.63
N SER A 59 -2.99 3.84 0.59
CA SER A 59 -3.95 3.14 1.45
C SER A 59 -4.93 4.10 2.16
N ILE A 60 -4.54 5.38 2.35
CA ILE A 60 -5.36 6.39 3.02
C ILE A 60 -6.70 6.64 2.29
N PRO A 61 -6.74 6.89 0.96
CA PRO A 61 -8.01 7.01 0.22
C PRO A 61 -8.88 5.75 0.33
N GLY A 62 -8.26 4.56 0.36
CA GLY A 62 -8.96 3.30 0.56
C GLY A 62 -9.70 3.25 1.89
N TRP A 63 -9.08 3.73 2.96
CA TRP A 63 -9.70 3.81 4.27
C TRP A 63 -10.89 4.78 4.29
N PHE A 64 -10.75 5.95 3.67
CA PHE A 64 -11.86 6.90 3.52
C PHE A 64 -13.04 6.29 2.78
N TRP A 65 -12.79 5.62 1.65
CA TRP A 65 -13.85 4.93 0.90
C TRP A 65 -14.50 3.79 1.68
N LYS A 66 -13.75 3.05 2.49
CA LYS A 66 -14.31 2.03 3.39
C LYS A 66 -15.30 2.66 4.38
N ASN A 67 -14.90 3.74 5.04
CA ASN A 67 -15.72 4.42 6.03
C ASN A 67 -17.00 5.00 5.41
N GLU A 68 -16.91 5.58 4.20
CA GLU A 68 -18.09 6.09 3.48
C GLU A 68 -19.02 4.96 3.05
N ALA A 69 -18.48 3.86 2.51
CA ALA A 69 -19.25 2.70 2.11
C ALA A 69 -20.03 2.07 3.29
N GLU A 70 -19.38 1.92 4.45
CA GLU A 70 -20.02 1.43 5.67
C GLU A 70 -21.11 2.37 6.19
N LYS A 71 -20.91 3.69 6.05
CA LYS A 71 -21.92 4.69 6.45
C LYS A 71 -23.17 4.59 5.58
N HIS A 72 -23.00 4.48 4.26
CA HIS A 72 -24.12 4.33 3.31
C HIS A 72 -24.90 3.02 3.51
N ASP A 73 -24.23 1.90 3.82
CA ASP A 73 -24.93 0.63 4.09
C ASP A 73 -25.69 0.66 5.43
N LYS A 74 -25.22 1.43 6.43
CA LYS A 74 -25.96 1.64 7.68
C LYS A 74 -27.19 2.54 7.53
N THR A 75 -27.17 3.49 6.59
CA THR A 75 -28.32 4.38 6.33
C THR A 75 -29.42 3.71 5.49
N LYS A 76 -29.10 2.65 4.74
CA LYS A 76 -30.06 1.89 3.93
C LYS A 76 -30.76 0.75 4.67
N LYS A 77 -30.42 0.52 5.95
CA LYS A 77 -30.95 -0.56 6.78
C LYS A 77 -31.97 -0.02 7.78
#